data_AF-A0A520JJ57-F1
#
_entry.id   AF-A0A520JJ57-F1
#
_cell.length_a   1.000
_cell.length_b   1.000
_cell.length_c   1.000
_cell.angle_alpha   90.00
_cell.angle_beta   90.00
_cell.angle_gamma   90.00
#
_symmetry.space_group_name_H-M   'P 1'
#
loop_
_entity.id
_entity.type
_entity.pdbx_description
1 polymer ?
#
loop_
_entity_poly.entity_id
_entity_poly.type
_entity_poly.pdbx_seq_one_letter_code
_entity_poly.pdbx_strand_id
1 'polypeptide(L)'
;IGLRLETLTPQLATLDANTQEAVDVRKLIGEQLPAFVKDYEKVPASLRTTPRNGRSPDAELVDGLKLIEQEIGEMTARLAQSDLDNLSTRGRFLEMKYKD
;
A
#
# COMPACT_ATOMS: atom_id res chain seq x y z
N ILE A 1 15.42 -1.90 -4.17
CA ILE A 1 14.01 -2.07 -3.75
C ILE A 1 13.62 -1.01 -2.69
N GLY A 2 14.53 -0.54 -1.82
CA GLY A 2 14.26 0.55 -0.85
C GLY A 2 13.87 1.92 -1.44
N LEU A 3 14.37 2.29 -2.63
CA LEU A 3 14.11 3.62 -3.22
C LEU A 3 12.64 3.89 -3.61
N ARG A 4 11.79 2.86 -3.80
CA ARG A 4 10.37 3.07 -4.16
C ARG A 4 9.49 3.35 -2.94
N LEU A 5 9.83 2.79 -1.79
CA LEU A 5 9.08 3.00 -0.55
C LEU A 5 9.20 4.46 -0.07
N GLU A 6 10.37 5.09 -0.26
CA GLU A 6 10.61 6.50 0.07
C GLU A 6 9.77 7.47 -0.81
N THR A 7 9.50 7.10 -2.07
CA THR A 7 8.68 7.91 -2.98
C THR A 7 7.18 7.84 -2.69
N LEU A 8 6.73 6.81 -1.96
CA LEU A 8 5.33 6.63 -1.57
C LEU A 8 4.98 7.44 -0.31
N THR A 9 5.95 7.72 0.56
CA THR A 9 5.73 8.40 1.85
C THR A 9 5.09 9.80 1.71
N PRO A 10 5.52 10.71 0.82
CA PRO A 10 4.88 12.02 0.70
C PRO A 10 3.51 11.96 0.02
N GLN A 11 3.28 11.02 -0.90
CA GLN A 11 1.98 10.85 -1.56
C GLN A 11 0.93 10.29 -0.59
N LEU A 12 1.35 9.45 0.36
CA LEU A 12 0.51 8.97 1.46
C LEU A 12 0.13 10.06 2.48
N ALA A 13 0.94 11.12 2.60
CA ALA A 13 0.63 12.26 3.46
C ALA A 13 -0.42 13.19 2.84
N THR A 14 -0.55 13.19 1.51
CA THR A 14 -1.57 13.97 0.78
C THR A 14 -2.90 13.26 0.61
N LEU A 15 -2.95 11.95 0.87
CA LEU A 15 -4.18 11.16 0.79
C LEU A 15 -5.15 11.56 1.91
N ASP A 16 -6.40 11.84 1.52
CA ASP A 16 -7.46 12.25 2.43
C ASP A 16 -7.69 11.14 3.48
N ALA A 17 -7.37 11.46 4.73
CA ALA A 17 -7.23 10.50 5.82
C ALA A 17 -8.54 9.82 6.25
N ASN A 18 -9.66 10.17 5.62
CA ASN A 18 -11.02 9.78 6.01
C ASN A 18 -11.62 8.64 5.17
N THR A 19 -10.90 8.13 4.17
CA THR A 19 -11.35 6.98 3.37
C THR A 19 -10.92 5.66 4.01
N GLN A 20 -11.75 4.62 3.86
CA GLN A 20 -11.44 3.28 4.38
C GLN A 20 -10.17 2.74 3.72
N GLU A 21 -9.98 3.03 2.44
CA GLU A 21 -8.83 2.64 1.65
C GLU A 21 -7.53 3.27 2.17
N ALA A 22 -7.55 4.55 2.59
CA ALA A 22 -6.37 5.19 3.18
C ALA A 22 -6.01 4.60 4.56
N VAL A 23 -7.02 4.19 5.35
CA VAL A 23 -6.82 3.48 6.62
C VAL A 23 -6.19 2.11 6.37
N ASP A 24 -6.67 1.37 5.37
CA ASP A 24 -6.17 0.04 5.03
C ASP A 24 -4.71 0.10 4.54
N VAL A 25 -4.35 1.07 3.70
CA VAL A 25 -2.95 1.27 3.26
C VAL A 25 -2.03 1.59 4.44
N ARG A 26 -2.46 2.48 5.35
CA ARG A 26 -1.68 2.80 6.56
C ARG A 26 -1.49 1.59 7.45
N LYS A 27 -2.51 0.74 7.59
CA LYS A 27 -2.43 -0.51 8.35
C LYS A 27 -1.48 -1.52 7.69
N LEU A 28 -1.55 -1.64 6.37
CA LEU A 28 -0.68 -2.53 5.60
C LEU A 28 0.80 -2.16 5.80
N ILE A 29 1.12 -0.86 5.70
CA ILE A 29 2.49 -0.34 5.84
C ILE A 29 2.95 -0.29 7.30
N GLY A 30 2.07 0.14 8.22
CA GLY A 30 2.44 0.41 9.61
C GLY A 30 2.40 -0.82 10.52
N GLU A 31 1.55 -1.81 10.21
CA GLU A 31 1.36 -2.99 11.05
C GLU A 31 1.74 -4.27 10.33
N GLN A 32 1.15 -4.52 9.16
CA GLN A 32 1.27 -5.83 8.51
C GLN A 32 2.67 -6.08 7.94
N LEU A 33 3.24 -5.11 7.21
CA LEU A 33 4.59 -5.23 6.64
C LEU A 33 5.65 -5.42 7.74
N PRO A 34 5.72 -4.60 8.81
CA PRO A 34 6.66 -4.82 9.90
C PRO A 34 6.45 -6.15 10.64
N ALA A 35 5.21 -6.58 10.82
CA ALA A 35 4.91 -7.88 11.42
C ALA A 35 5.43 -9.03 10.55
N PHE A 36 5.20 -8.99 9.23
CA PHE A 36 5.67 -9.99 8.29
C PHE A 36 7.19 -10.11 8.25
N VAL A 37 7.90 -8.98 8.21
CA VAL A 37 9.37 -8.95 8.29
C VAL A 37 9.87 -9.53 9.61
N LYS A 38 9.25 -9.17 10.75
CA LYS A 38 9.59 -9.74 12.05
C LYS A 38 9.38 -11.25 12.12
N ASP A 39 8.34 -11.77 11.48
CA ASP A 39 8.09 -13.21 11.43
C ASP A 39 9.16 -13.95 10.61
N TYR A 40 9.61 -13.36 9.51
CA TYR A 40 10.77 -13.88 8.78
C TYR A 40 12.06 -13.81 9.61
N GLU A 41 12.28 -12.75 10.39
CA GLU A 41 13.47 -12.60 11.24
C GLU A 41 13.58 -13.71 12.29
N LYS A 42 12.46 -14.23 12.80
CA LYS A 42 12.42 -15.38 13.72
C LYS A 42 12.96 -16.67 13.11
N VAL A 43 13.03 -16.78 11.78
CA VAL A 43 13.58 -17.94 11.09
C VAL A 43 15.11 -17.94 11.23
N PRO A 44 15.72 -19.02 11.76
CA PRO A 44 17.17 -19.15 11.85
C PRO A 44 17.83 -19.01 10.48
N ALA A 45 18.94 -18.27 10.40
CA ALA A 45 19.61 -17.97 9.12
C ALA A 45 19.95 -19.22 8.29
N SER A 46 20.34 -20.32 8.95
CA SER A 46 20.62 -21.60 8.29
C SER A 46 19.42 -22.25 7.60
N LEU A 47 18.20 -21.90 8.01
CA LEU A 47 16.96 -22.46 7.48
C LEU A 47 16.27 -21.56 6.45
N ARG A 48 16.74 -20.32 6.28
CA ARG A 48 16.10 -19.32 5.40
C ARG A 48 16.18 -19.66 3.91
N THR A 49 17.25 -20.33 3.49
CA THR A 49 17.44 -20.82 2.12
C THR A 49 16.92 -22.25 1.93
N THR A 50 16.58 -22.95 3.02
CA THR A 50 16.17 -24.35 2.96
C THR A 50 14.70 -24.44 2.54
N PRO A 51 14.37 -25.10 1.42
CA PRO A 51 12.99 -25.25 1.01
C PRO A 51 12.20 -26.06 2.02
N ARG A 52 11.06 -25.53 2.46
CA ARG A 52 10.03 -26.25 3.21
C ARG A 52 8.73 -26.18 2.43
N ASN A 53 8.09 -27.32 2.23
CA ASN A 53 6.84 -27.40 1.44
C ASN A 53 6.96 -26.78 0.03
N GLY A 54 8.14 -26.86 -0.58
CA GLY A 54 8.39 -26.37 -1.94
C GLY A 54 8.80 -24.90 -2.06
N ARG A 55 8.86 -24.11 -0.97
CA ARG A 55 9.41 -22.74 -0.98
C ARG A 55 10.39 -22.54 0.17
N SER A 56 11.42 -21.73 -0.06
CA SER A 56 12.29 -21.27 1.02
C SER A 56 11.67 -20.05 1.71
N PRO A 57 11.92 -19.85 3.01
CA PRO A 57 11.52 -18.61 3.70
C PRO A 57 12.01 -17.33 2.99
N ASP A 58 13.18 -17.37 2.35
CA ASP A 58 13.67 -16.25 1.53
C ASP A 58 12.78 -15.98 0.31
N ALA A 59 12.36 -17.02 -0.39
CA ALA A 59 11.47 -16.89 -1.52
C ALA A 59 10.09 -16.37 -1.07
N GLU A 60 9.59 -16.88 0.06
CA GLU A 60 8.31 -16.46 0.64
C GLU A 60 8.34 -14.99 1.08
N LEU A 61 9.44 -14.52 1.68
CA LEU A 61 9.63 -13.11 1.99
C LEU A 61 9.57 -12.24 0.74
N VAL A 62 10.32 -12.61 -0.30
CA VAL A 62 10.38 -11.83 -1.55
C VAL A 62 9.01 -11.80 -2.24
N ASP A 63 8.33 -12.93 -2.32
CA ASP A 63 6.99 -13.03 -2.90
C ASP A 63 5.97 -12.21 -2.10
N GLY A 64 6.00 -12.33 -0.77
CA GLY A 64 5.11 -11.58 0.12
C GLY A 64 5.33 -10.07 0.04
N LEU A 65 6.59 -9.61 0.01
CA LEU A 65 6.92 -8.19 -0.15
C LEU A 65 6.48 -7.63 -1.50
N LYS A 66 6.60 -8.41 -2.59
CA LYS A 66 6.09 -8.01 -3.91
C LYS A 66 4.57 -7.89 -3.92
N LEU A 67 3.87 -8.84 -3.29
CA LEU A 67 2.41 -8.80 -3.19
C LEU A 67 1.95 -7.56 -2.41
N ILE A 68 2.60 -7.26 -1.29
CA ILE A 68 2.31 -6.05 -0.49
C ILE A 68 2.60 -4.78 -1.30
N GLU A 69 3.72 -4.70 -2.04
CA GLU A 69 4.03 -3.56 -2.92
C GLU A 69 2.94 -3.34 -3.97
N GLN A 70 2.48 -4.42 -4.62
CA GLN A 70 1.42 -4.35 -5.61
C GLN A 70 0.10 -3.85 -5.00
N GLU A 71 -0.31 -4.42 -3.87
CA GLU A 71 -1.56 -4.05 -3.19
C GLU A 71 -1.57 -2.57 -2.77
N ILE A 72 -0.44 -2.07 -2.22
CA ILE A 72 -0.27 -0.65 -1.89
C ILE A 72 -0.42 0.22 -3.14
N GLY A 73 0.21 -0.17 -4.26
CA GLY A 73 0.13 0.56 -5.52
C GLY A 73 -1.29 0.64 -6.05
N GLU A 74 -2.02 -0.48 -6.05
CA GLU A 74 -3.41 -0.54 -6.49
C GLU A 74 -4.34 0.28 -5.60
N MET A 75 -4.21 0.18 -4.27
CA MET A 75 -4.98 0.99 -3.33
C MET A 75 -4.72 2.49 -3.52
N THR A 76 -3.46 2.88 -3.68
CA THR A 76 -3.07 4.28 -3.90
C THR A 76 -3.64 4.83 -5.21
N ALA A 77 -3.63 4.03 -6.27
CA ALA A 77 -4.24 4.41 -7.55
C ALA A 77 -5.76 4.60 -7.44
N ARG A 78 -6.46 3.71 -6.72
CA ARG A 78 -7.91 3.85 -6.45
C ARG A 78 -8.23 5.11 -5.67
N LEU A 79 -7.42 5.43 -4.66
CA LEU A 79 -7.57 6.65 -3.87
C LEU A 79 -7.42 7.91 -4.75
N ALA A 80 -6.37 7.97 -5.57
CA ALA A 80 -6.16 9.10 -6.48
C ALA A 80 -7.34 9.27 -7.46
N GLN A 81 -7.90 8.18 -7.97
CA GLN A 81 -9.08 8.22 -8.84
C GLN A 81 -10.31 8.78 -8.12
N SER A 82 -10.57 8.32 -6.89
CA SER A 82 -11.69 8.81 -6.07
C SER A 82 -11.61 10.31 -5.80
N ASP A 83 -10.42 10.82 -5.49
CA ASP A 83 -10.20 12.25 -5.27
C ASP A 83 -10.48 13.09 -6.52
N LEU A 84 -10.06 12.60 -7.70
CA LEU A 84 -10.34 13.25 -8.98
C LEU A 84 -11.84 13.26 -9.31
N ASP A 85 -12.54 12.15 -9.06
CA ASP A 85 -13.99 12.03 -9.30
C ASP A 85 -14.79 12.97 -8.37
N ASN A 86 -14.38 13.07 -7.10
CA ASN A 86 -14.94 13.99 -6.13
C ASN A 86 -14.75 15.46 -6.55
N LEU A 87 -13.56 15.81 -7.02
CA LEU A 87 -13.25 17.14 -7.51
C LEU A 87 -14.12 17.52 -8.72
N SER A 88 -14.22 16.62 -9.70
CA SER A 88 -15.06 16.80 -10.90
C SER A 88 -16.53 17.01 -10.54
N THR A 89 -17.05 16.23 -9.59
CA THR A 89 -18.43 16.33 -9.10
C THR A 89 -18.70 17.69 -8.44
N ARG A 90 -17.79 18.15 -7.57
CA ARG A 90 -17.89 19.48 -6.93
C ARG A 90 -17.84 20.61 -7.97
N GLY A 91 -16.97 20.49 -8.98
CA GLY A 91 -16.88 21.44 -10.08
C GLY A 91 -18.22 21.61 -10.82
N ARG A 92 -18.82 20.48 -11.23
CA ARG A 92 -20.14 20.48 -11.90
C ARG A 92 -21.24 21.10 -11.03
N PHE A 93 -21.26 20.78 -9.75
CA PHE A 93 -22.23 21.36 -8.81
C PHE A 93 -22.09 22.89 -8.71
N LEU A 94 -20.85 23.40 -8.63
CA LEU A 94 -20.59 24.84 -8.60
C LEU A 94 -21.02 25.52 -9.89
N GLU A 95 -20.74 24.92 -11.05
CA GLU A 95 -21.20 25.47 -12.33
C GLU A 95 -22.72 25.60 -12.38
N MET A 96 -23.46 24.55 -12.00
CA MET A 96 -24.92 24.58 -11.97
C MET A 96 -25.47 25.61 -10.98
N LYS A 97 -24.83 25.78 -9.82
CA LYS A 97 -25.32 26.69 -8.76
C LYS A 97 -25.06 28.18 -9.05
N TYR A 98 -24.03 28.51 -9.83
CA TYR A 98 -23.56 29.88 -10.01
C TYR A 98 -23.60 30.38 -11.47
N LYS A 99 -23.98 29.55 -12.44
CA LYS A 99 -24.21 29.96 -13.84
C LYS A 99 -25.70 30.10 -14.20
N ASP A 100 -26.61 29.98 -13.24
CA ASP A 100 -28.02 30.43 -13.35
C ASP A 100 -28.20 31.85 -12.80
#